data_AF-A0A970Z4C8-F1
#
_entry.id   AF-A0A970Z4C8-F1
#
_cell.length_a   1.000
_cell.length_b   1.000
_cell.length_c   1.000
_cell.angle_alpha   90.00
_cell.angle_beta   90.00
_cell.angle_gamma   90.00
#
_symmetry.space_group_name_H-M   'P 1'
#
loop_
_entity.id
_entity.type
_entity.pdbx_description
1 polymer ?
#
loop_
_entity_poly.entity_id
_entity_poly.type
_entity_poly.pdbx_seq_one_letter_code
_entity_poly.pdbx_strand_id
1 'polypeptide(L)'
;MPNRAGTGSAGTGGGIGHVEIGASDLERSVDFYRDLLGFRPVEGPQDVGPRVGRVRWLSAGPALIALVAAGEGGTLGGWVGDDLQRGLRHVGFRVGDVPLQAERLRDAGVRFVVEPLEAVGGVRLAFFPDPDGTLLEIVDRHLTYHEIMSAELAERERLAAVARPREAGPAFDHVAVTVADLDATLALYRDRLGYQVIGRLDQTQDPRGFTIHYLQAGAAVLEVFSFSADTADSPWTPDEDRLGIRGLGLGVPDVPGAADALESAGARPVGTPAAGTAVVAADRFVDRDGVAIRLHGDGDTC
;
A
#
# COMPACT_ATOMS: atom_id res chain seq x y z
N MET A 1 -39.28 -8.14 0.70
CA MET A 1 -38.27 -9.22 0.73
C MET A 1 -36.92 -8.57 0.47
N PRO A 2 -36.09 -8.25 1.47
CA PRO A 2 -34.77 -7.71 1.20
C PRO A 2 -33.83 -8.85 0.82
N ASN A 3 -33.16 -8.64 -0.32
CA ASN A 3 -32.22 -9.53 -0.97
C ASN A 3 -30.94 -9.65 -0.14
N ARG A 4 -30.55 -10.85 0.27
CA ARG A 4 -29.27 -11.11 0.94
C ARG A 4 -28.16 -11.05 -0.12
N ALA A 5 -27.37 -9.98 -0.06
CA ALA A 5 -26.09 -9.92 -0.75
C ALA A 5 -25.19 -11.05 -0.22
N GLY A 6 -24.61 -11.81 -1.16
CA GLY A 6 -23.75 -12.95 -0.89
C GLY A 6 -22.53 -12.55 -0.06
N THR A 7 -22.30 -13.29 1.01
CA THR A 7 -21.06 -13.31 1.78
C THR A 7 -19.97 -13.91 0.90
N GLY A 8 -19.10 -13.06 0.34
CA GLY A 8 -17.80 -13.48 -0.14
C GLY A 8 -16.96 -13.93 1.05
N SER A 9 -16.43 -15.15 0.97
CA SER A 9 -15.54 -15.74 1.97
C SER A 9 -14.32 -14.84 2.18
N ALA A 10 -14.25 -14.12 3.31
CA ALA A 10 -13.02 -13.48 3.76
C ALA A 10 -11.95 -14.56 3.98
N GLY A 11 -10.80 -14.41 3.35
CA GLY A 11 -9.63 -15.22 3.65
C GLY A 11 -9.24 -14.98 5.11
N THR A 12 -9.14 -16.04 5.90
CA THR A 12 -8.85 -16.03 7.33
C THR A 12 -7.34 -15.86 7.62
N GLY A 13 -6.71 -14.86 7.00
CA GLY A 13 -5.30 -14.55 7.20
C GLY A 13 -5.05 -13.06 6.97
N GLY A 14 -4.35 -12.44 7.93
CA GLY A 14 -4.02 -11.02 7.94
C GLY A 14 -3.36 -10.49 6.67
N GLY A 15 -3.37 -9.17 6.48
CA GLY A 15 -2.95 -8.50 5.25
C GLY A 15 -2.95 -6.98 5.33
N ILE A 16 -2.72 -6.29 4.21
CA ILE A 16 -2.83 -4.83 4.16
C ILE A 16 -4.31 -4.45 4.23
N GLY A 17 -4.74 -3.91 5.38
CA GLY A 17 -6.10 -3.42 5.59
C GLY A 17 -6.28 -1.96 5.19
N HIS A 18 -5.23 -1.14 5.31
CA HIS A 18 -5.26 0.25 4.85
C HIS A 18 -3.88 0.83 4.57
N VAL A 19 -3.85 1.97 3.88
CA VAL A 19 -2.69 2.86 3.76
C VAL A 19 -3.03 4.24 4.34
N GLU A 20 -2.10 4.82 5.09
CA GLU A 20 -2.21 6.21 5.55
C GLU A 20 -1.55 7.16 4.55
N ILE A 21 -2.26 8.21 4.14
CA ILE A 21 -1.79 9.24 3.20
C ILE A 21 -1.98 10.61 3.83
N GLY A 22 -0.92 11.39 3.91
CA GLY A 22 -0.94 12.76 4.44
C GLY A 22 -1.49 13.75 3.43
N ALA A 23 -2.48 14.54 3.84
CA ALA A 23 -3.14 15.55 3.00
C ALA A 23 -3.08 16.93 3.64
N SER A 24 -2.68 17.97 2.89
CA SER A 24 -2.71 19.35 3.38
C SER A 24 -4.12 19.92 3.49
N ASP A 25 -5.06 19.36 2.73
CA ASP A 25 -6.48 19.69 2.75
C ASP A 25 -7.30 18.40 2.60
N LEU A 26 -7.96 17.99 3.69
CA LEU A 26 -8.74 16.74 3.72
C LEU A 26 -9.91 16.76 2.73
N GLU A 27 -10.59 17.88 2.58
CA GLU A 27 -11.79 17.94 1.73
C GLU A 27 -11.39 17.90 0.26
N ARG A 28 -10.34 18.65 -0.14
CA ARG A 28 -9.76 18.56 -1.49
C ARG A 28 -9.30 17.14 -1.81
N SER A 29 -8.64 16.46 -0.86
CA SER A 29 -8.18 15.08 -1.07
C SER A 29 -9.37 14.12 -1.13
N VAL A 30 -10.37 14.25 -0.26
CA VAL A 30 -11.61 13.44 -0.35
C VAL A 30 -12.26 13.63 -1.71
N ASP A 31 -12.39 14.86 -2.22
CA ASP A 31 -12.96 15.14 -3.54
C ASP A 31 -12.15 14.45 -4.66
N PHE A 32 -10.82 14.53 -4.63
CA PHE A 32 -9.96 13.85 -5.60
C PHE A 32 -10.18 12.32 -5.60
N TYR A 33 -10.04 11.68 -4.44
CA TYR A 33 -10.15 10.22 -4.34
C TYR A 33 -11.58 9.72 -4.58
N ARG A 34 -12.60 10.48 -4.20
CA ARG A 34 -14.01 10.16 -4.43
C ARG A 34 -14.40 10.36 -5.88
N ASP A 35 -14.14 11.54 -6.44
CA ASP A 35 -14.71 11.93 -7.74
C ASP A 35 -13.89 11.44 -8.91
N LEU A 36 -12.56 11.39 -8.78
CA LEU A 36 -11.68 10.93 -9.86
C LEU A 36 -11.38 9.43 -9.77
N LEU A 37 -11.11 8.91 -8.58
CA LEU A 37 -10.79 7.49 -8.38
C LEU A 37 -12.00 6.63 -8.00
N GLY A 38 -13.16 7.24 -7.71
CA GLY A 38 -14.41 6.53 -7.47
C GLY A 38 -14.53 5.89 -6.07
N PHE A 39 -13.66 6.26 -5.13
CA PHE A 39 -13.68 5.71 -3.78
C PHE A 39 -14.83 6.29 -2.96
N ARG A 40 -15.24 5.56 -1.92
CA ARG A 40 -16.42 5.92 -1.13
C ARG A 40 -16.03 6.29 0.29
N PRO A 41 -16.44 7.45 0.81
CA PRO A 41 -16.33 7.73 2.23
C PRO A 41 -17.02 6.66 3.06
N VAL A 42 -16.34 6.22 4.11
CA VAL A 42 -16.83 5.22 5.06
C VAL A 42 -16.49 5.66 6.48
N GLU A 43 -17.17 5.07 7.45
CA GLU A 43 -16.65 5.04 8.80
C GLU A 43 -15.42 4.11 8.81
N GLY A 44 -14.38 4.49 9.54
CA GLY A 44 -13.20 3.65 9.72
C GLY A 44 -12.89 3.46 11.20
N PRO A 45 -11.71 2.90 11.51
CA PRO A 45 -11.24 2.77 12.88
C PRO A 45 -11.39 4.07 13.67
N GLN A 46 -11.84 3.96 14.92
CA GLN A 46 -12.06 5.12 15.76
C GLN A 46 -10.72 5.83 16.03
N ASP A 47 -10.62 7.08 15.59
CA ASP A 47 -9.48 7.93 15.94
C ASP A 47 -9.44 8.14 17.45
N VAL A 48 -8.25 8.00 18.03
CA VAL A 48 -8.01 8.25 19.45
C VAL A 48 -7.01 9.38 19.65
N GLY A 49 -7.18 10.12 20.76
CA GLY A 49 -6.26 11.18 21.16
C GLY A 49 -6.11 12.29 20.11
N PRO A 50 -4.88 12.71 19.76
CA PRO A 50 -4.63 13.87 18.90
C PRO A 50 -5.07 13.68 17.44
N ARG A 51 -5.48 12.46 17.04
CA ARG A 51 -5.97 12.16 15.70
C ARG A 51 -7.47 12.39 15.52
N VAL A 52 -8.23 12.58 16.61
CA VAL A 52 -9.69 12.75 16.54
C VAL A 52 -10.05 13.89 15.58
N GLY A 53 -10.81 13.56 14.53
CA GLY A 53 -11.26 14.50 13.51
C GLY A 53 -10.24 14.82 12.41
N ARG A 54 -9.03 14.27 12.49
CA ARG A 54 -7.93 14.48 11.53
C ARG A 54 -7.85 13.40 10.45
N VAL A 55 -8.71 12.38 10.49
CA VAL A 55 -8.71 11.30 9.49
C VAL A 55 -10.03 11.30 8.70
N ARG A 56 -9.94 10.99 7.40
CA ARG A 56 -11.07 10.62 6.55
C ARG A 56 -10.80 9.26 5.94
N TRP A 57 -11.74 8.34 6.10
CA TRP A 57 -11.62 6.98 5.61
C TRP A 57 -12.39 6.81 4.30
N LEU A 58 -11.75 6.17 3.33
CA LEU A 58 -12.33 5.86 2.04
C LEU A 58 -12.18 4.36 1.75
N SER A 59 -13.26 3.71 1.32
CA SER A 59 -13.20 2.35 0.77
C SER A 59 -12.70 2.39 -0.67
N ALA A 60 -11.59 1.69 -0.92
CA ALA A 60 -10.99 1.50 -2.23
C ALA A 60 -11.14 0.04 -2.72
N GLY A 61 -12.17 -0.67 -2.27
CA GLY A 61 -12.36 -2.09 -2.56
C GLY A 61 -11.80 -2.97 -1.44
N PRO A 62 -10.71 -3.74 -1.66
CA PRO A 62 -10.21 -4.69 -0.69
C PRO A 62 -9.48 -4.06 0.51
N ALA A 63 -9.10 -2.79 0.44
CA ALA A 63 -8.45 -2.05 1.52
C ALA A 63 -9.03 -0.63 1.63
N LEU A 64 -8.73 0.03 2.75
CA LEU A 64 -9.09 1.42 2.99
C LEU A 64 -7.93 2.39 2.67
N ILE A 65 -8.29 3.62 2.33
CA ILE A 65 -7.38 4.77 2.36
C ILE A 65 -7.73 5.61 3.59
N ALA A 66 -6.74 5.87 4.44
CA ALA A 66 -6.84 6.83 5.53
C ALA A 66 -6.16 8.14 5.10
N LEU A 67 -6.96 9.14 4.72
CA LEU A 67 -6.46 10.49 4.49
C LEU A 67 -6.28 11.16 5.84
N VAL A 68 -5.06 11.55 6.17
CA VAL A 68 -4.71 12.13 7.48
C VAL A 68 -4.27 13.58 7.28
N ALA A 69 -4.89 14.51 7.99
CA ALA A 69 -4.56 15.93 7.93
C ALA A 69 -3.08 16.15 8.27
N ALA A 70 -2.32 16.73 7.35
CA ALA A 70 -1.02 17.31 7.59
C ALA A 70 -1.16 18.67 8.29
N GLY A 71 -0.14 19.04 9.07
CA GLY A 71 -0.05 20.39 9.63
C GLY A 71 0.16 21.43 8.51
N GLU A 72 -0.04 22.71 8.85
CA GLU A 72 0.28 23.81 7.92
C GLU A 72 1.74 23.70 7.44
N GLY A 73 1.95 23.79 6.12
CA GLY A 73 3.28 23.69 5.54
C GLY A 73 3.86 22.27 5.50
N GLY A 74 3.02 21.23 5.66
CA GLY A 74 3.42 19.83 5.49
C GLY A 74 4.22 19.62 4.20
N THR A 75 5.26 18.79 4.28
CA THR A 75 6.11 18.42 3.14
C THR A 75 6.12 16.91 2.96
N LEU A 76 6.62 16.41 1.84
CA LEU A 76 6.84 14.96 1.64
C LEU A 76 7.92 14.37 2.58
N GLY A 77 8.49 15.16 3.49
CA GLY A 77 9.40 14.68 4.54
C GLY A 77 10.69 14.10 3.99
N GLY A 78 11.20 14.66 2.88
CA GLY A 78 12.40 14.16 2.19
C GLY A 78 12.14 12.98 1.24
N TRP A 79 10.89 12.50 1.13
CA TRP A 79 10.53 11.53 0.09
C TRP A 79 10.76 12.15 -1.29
N VAL A 80 11.36 11.37 -2.18
CA VAL A 80 11.52 11.70 -3.59
C VAL A 80 11.05 10.52 -4.44
N GLY A 81 10.57 10.81 -5.64
CA GLY A 81 10.13 9.80 -6.62
C GLY A 81 11.28 9.05 -7.29
N ASP A 82 12.23 8.57 -6.49
CA ASP A 82 13.31 7.67 -6.91
C ASP A 82 13.14 6.32 -6.22
N ASP A 83 13.03 5.26 -7.00
CA ASP A 83 12.88 3.90 -6.46
C ASP A 83 14.12 3.43 -5.71
N LEU A 84 15.29 4.05 -5.90
CA LEU A 84 16.49 3.75 -5.11
C LEU A 84 16.40 4.26 -3.67
N GLN A 85 15.46 5.13 -3.33
CA GLN A 85 15.21 5.51 -1.95
C GLN A 85 14.36 4.43 -1.26
N ARG A 86 14.83 3.94 -0.11
CA ARG A 86 14.16 2.87 0.65
C ARG A 86 12.83 3.30 1.27
N GLY A 87 11.99 2.33 1.59
CA GLY A 87 10.68 2.50 2.20
C GLY A 87 9.54 2.54 1.17
N LEU A 88 8.36 3.00 1.61
CA LEU A 88 7.13 3.03 0.80
C LEU A 88 7.29 3.93 -0.44
N ARG A 89 7.02 3.39 -1.63
CA ARG A 89 7.23 4.07 -2.92
C ARG A 89 5.94 4.60 -3.53
N HIS A 90 4.95 3.73 -3.73
CA HIS A 90 3.68 4.09 -4.33
C HIS A 90 2.52 3.20 -3.85
N VAL A 91 1.30 3.66 -4.11
CA VAL A 91 0.06 2.88 -3.93
C VAL A 91 -0.54 2.62 -5.30
N GLY A 92 -0.79 1.35 -5.60
CA GLY A 92 -1.32 0.93 -6.88
C GLY A 92 -2.79 0.54 -6.84
N PHE A 93 -3.48 0.87 -7.93
CA PHE A 93 -4.88 0.54 -8.13
C PHE A 93 -5.09 -0.22 -9.43
N ARG A 94 -5.75 -1.36 -9.35
CA ARG A 94 -6.15 -2.12 -10.52
C ARG A 94 -7.35 -1.46 -11.19
N VAL A 95 -7.26 -1.27 -12.50
CA VAL A 95 -8.33 -0.72 -13.34
C VAL A 95 -8.68 -1.71 -14.44
N GLY A 96 -9.85 -1.52 -15.07
CA GLY A 96 -10.23 -2.33 -16.23
C GLY A 96 -9.46 -1.99 -17.51
N ASP A 97 -9.09 -0.72 -17.67
CA ASP A 97 -8.40 -0.18 -18.85
C ASP A 97 -7.62 1.10 -18.48
N VAL A 98 -6.29 1.00 -18.46
CA VAL A 98 -5.39 2.10 -18.12
C VAL A 98 -5.53 3.27 -19.09
N PRO A 99 -5.50 3.09 -20.43
CA PRO A 99 -5.75 4.20 -21.36
C PRO A 99 -7.07 4.94 -21.09
N LEU A 100 -8.17 4.22 -20.84
CA LEU A 100 -9.47 4.82 -20.54
C LEU A 100 -9.46 5.63 -19.25
N GLN A 101 -8.87 5.10 -18.16
CA GLN A 101 -8.80 5.85 -16.90
C GLN A 101 -7.81 7.03 -17.00
N ALA A 102 -6.72 6.88 -17.75
CA ALA A 102 -5.77 7.95 -17.97
C ALA A 102 -6.38 9.12 -18.75
N GLU A 103 -7.23 8.86 -19.75
CA GLU A 103 -8.00 9.91 -20.44
C GLU A 103 -8.87 10.69 -19.46
N ARG A 104 -9.66 10.00 -18.61
CA ARG A 104 -10.50 10.65 -17.59
C ARG A 104 -9.69 11.51 -16.61
N LEU A 105 -8.52 11.03 -16.19
CA LEU A 105 -7.62 11.77 -15.30
C LEU A 105 -7.02 13.00 -15.99
N ARG A 106 -6.63 12.89 -17.27
CA ARG A 106 -6.15 14.03 -18.07
C ARG A 106 -7.21 15.09 -18.28
N ASP A 107 -8.45 14.68 -18.56
CA ASP A 107 -9.59 15.60 -18.71
C ASP A 107 -9.88 16.38 -17.41
N ALA A 108 -9.55 15.79 -16.26
CA ALA A 108 -9.60 16.43 -14.95
C ALA A 108 -8.35 17.26 -14.60
N GLY A 109 -7.36 17.34 -15.51
CA GLY A 109 -6.14 18.13 -15.33
C GLY A 109 -5.01 17.42 -14.56
N VAL A 110 -5.11 16.12 -14.32
CA VAL A 110 -4.04 15.34 -13.66
C VAL A 110 -2.86 15.18 -14.61
N ARG A 111 -1.66 15.50 -14.11
CA ARG A 111 -0.40 15.33 -14.85
C ARG A 111 0.22 13.98 -14.50
N PHE A 112 0.68 13.25 -15.51
CA PHE A 112 1.36 11.99 -15.32
C PHE A 112 2.86 12.17 -15.10
N VAL A 113 3.41 11.43 -14.14
CA VAL A 113 4.86 11.24 -13.96
C VAL A 113 5.35 10.22 -14.97
N VAL A 114 4.57 9.17 -15.19
CA VAL A 114 4.77 8.16 -16.23
C VAL A 114 3.49 8.03 -17.02
N GLU A 115 3.55 8.39 -18.29
CA GLU A 115 2.43 8.21 -19.22
C GLU A 115 2.11 6.72 -19.39
N PRO A 116 0.84 6.35 -19.69
CA PRO A 116 0.43 4.98 -19.98
C PRO A 116 1.39 4.25 -20.92
N LEU A 117 1.96 3.15 -20.44
CA LEU A 117 2.89 2.33 -21.21
C LEU A 117 2.70 0.84 -20.92
N GLU A 118 3.21 0.00 -21.81
CA GLU A 118 3.33 -1.43 -21.57
C GLU A 118 4.61 -1.70 -20.79
N ALA A 119 4.48 -2.32 -19.62
CA ALA A 119 5.59 -2.65 -18.75
C ALA A 119 5.97 -4.13 -18.87
N VAL A 120 7.14 -4.47 -18.35
CA VAL A 120 7.60 -5.86 -18.26
C VAL A 120 6.56 -6.70 -17.52
N GLY A 121 6.37 -7.94 -17.95
CA GLY A 121 5.30 -8.81 -17.45
C GLY A 121 3.95 -8.60 -18.17
N GLY A 122 3.87 -7.72 -19.17
CA GLY A 122 2.72 -7.62 -20.07
C GLY A 122 1.54 -6.80 -19.54
N VAL A 123 1.71 -6.15 -18.39
CA VAL A 123 0.75 -5.18 -17.85
C VAL A 123 0.84 -3.84 -18.58
N ARG A 124 -0.21 -3.05 -18.49
CA ARG A 124 -0.10 -1.60 -18.73
C ARG A 124 -0.18 -0.87 -17.42
N LEU A 125 0.60 0.18 -17.27
CA LEU A 125 0.59 1.02 -16.09
C LEU A 125 0.75 2.49 -16.43
N ALA A 126 0.41 3.35 -15.47
CA ALA A 126 0.68 4.78 -15.51
C ALA A 126 0.84 5.31 -14.07
N PHE A 127 1.73 6.28 -13.88
CA PHE A 127 1.97 6.91 -12.57
C PHE A 127 1.59 8.38 -12.58
N PHE A 128 0.93 8.83 -11.53
CA PHE A 128 0.52 10.22 -11.34
C PHE A 128 0.47 10.57 -9.85
N PRO A 129 0.69 11.84 -9.47
CA PRO A 129 0.57 12.26 -8.10
C PRO A 129 -0.91 12.52 -7.74
N ASP A 130 -1.26 12.30 -6.48
CA ASP A 130 -2.44 12.93 -5.87
C ASP A 130 -2.23 14.46 -5.72
N PRO A 131 -3.22 15.23 -5.19
CA PRO A 131 -3.10 16.67 -5.02
C PRO A 131 -1.93 17.14 -4.14
N ASP A 132 -1.39 16.26 -3.30
CA ASP A 132 -0.34 16.54 -2.31
C ASP A 132 1.01 15.86 -2.66
N GLY A 133 1.10 15.21 -3.83
CA GLY A 133 2.33 14.60 -4.35
C GLY A 133 2.51 13.12 -4.02
N THR A 134 1.53 12.45 -3.40
CA THR A 134 1.57 11.00 -3.19
C THR A 134 1.57 10.30 -4.54
N LEU A 135 2.59 9.46 -4.82
CA LEU A 135 2.68 8.74 -6.09
C LEU A 135 1.68 7.58 -6.12
N LEU A 136 0.77 7.63 -7.08
CA LEU A 136 -0.25 6.62 -7.33
C LEU A 136 0.01 5.93 -8.68
N GLU A 137 -0.30 4.64 -8.74
CA GLU A 137 -0.27 3.85 -9.96
C GLU A 137 -1.69 3.39 -10.34
N ILE A 138 -1.99 3.38 -11.64
CA ILE A 138 -3.06 2.55 -12.19
C ILE A 138 -2.46 1.45 -13.05
N VAL A 139 -2.93 0.21 -12.88
CA VAL A 139 -2.44 -0.96 -13.60
C VAL A 139 -3.60 -1.81 -14.15
N ASP A 140 -3.45 -2.36 -15.35
CA ASP A 140 -4.38 -3.33 -15.92
C ASP A 140 -3.67 -4.55 -16.51
N ARG A 141 -4.47 -5.49 -17.06
CA ARG A 141 -4.06 -6.80 -17.59
C ARG A 141 -3.45 -7.70 -16.50
N HIS A 142 -3.09 -8.90 -16.94
CA HIS A 142 -2.45 -9.91 -16.09
C HIS A 142 -0.93 -9.72 -16.11
N LEU A 143 -0.34 -9.73 -14.92
CA LEU A 143 1.10 -9.75 -14.75
C LEU A 143 1.66 -11.16 -14.95
N THR A 144 2.57 -11.28 -15.91
CA THR A 144 3.35 -12.50 -16.15
C THR A 144 4.68 -12.45 -15.41
N TYR A 145 4.88 -13.40 -14.50
CA TYR A 145 6.13 -13.52 -13.74
C TYR A 145 7.24 -14.20 -14.55
N HIS A 146 8.48 -13.85 -14.24
CA HIS A 146 9.66 -14.61 -14.72
C HIS A 146 9.81 -15.93 -13.97
N GLU A 147 9.42 -15.93 -12.70
CA GLU A 147 9.42 -17.10 -11.84
C GLU A 147 8.14 -17.11 -11.00
N ILE A 148 7.45 -18.24 -10.96
CA ILE A 148 6.22 -18.43 -10.19
C ILE A 148 6.56 -19.29 -8.98
N MET A 149 6.35 -18.74 -7.78
CA MET A 149 6.57 -19.44 -6.52
C MET A 149 5.28 -20.09 -6.01
N SER A 150 4.12 -19.51 -6.36
CA SER A 150 2.82 -20.11 -6.09
C SER A 150 1.91 -20.06 -7.30
N ALA A 151 1.79 -21.20 -7.98
CA ALA A 151 0.96 -21.35 -9.17
C ALA A 151 -0.53 -21.06 -8.90
N GLU A 152 -1.02 -21.41 -7.71
CA GLU A 152 -2.40 -21.15 -7.33
C GLU A 152 -2.70 -19.65 -7.18
N LEU A 153 -1.82 -18.90 -6.50
CA LEU A 153 -2.00 -17.46 -6.33
C LEU A 153 -1.88 -16.75 -7.69
N ALA A 154 -0.88 -17.11 -8.50
CA ALA A 154 -0.67 -16.53 -9.82
C ALA A 154 -1.86 -16.78 -10.76
N GLU A 155 -2.45 -17.98 -10.73
CA GLU A 155 -3.65 -18.28 -11.52
C GLU A 155 -4.87 -17.50 -11.02
N ARG A 156 -5.05 -17.35 -9.71
CA ARG A 156 -6.14 -16.53 -9.15
C ARG A 156 -6.03 -15.08 -9.62
N GLU A 157 -4.84 -14.49 -9.57
CA GLU A 157 -4.63 -13.12 -10.06
C GLU A 157 -4.87 -13.00 -11.56
N ARG A 158 -4.43 -13.98 -12.36
CA ARG A 158 -4.73 -14.04 -13.79
C ARG A 158 -6.22 -14.03 -14.05
N LEU A 159 -6.98 -14.89 -13.37
CA LEU A 159 -8.43 -14.99 -13.52
C LEU A 159 -9.12 -13.70 -13.08
N ALA A 160 -8.68 -13.09 -11.99
CA ALA A 160 -9.19 -11.81 -11.52
C ALA A 160 -8.95 -10.67 -12.53
N ALA A 161 -7.75 -10.62 -13.11
CA ALA A 161 -7.41 -9.63 -14.14
C ALA A 161 -8.22 -9.81 -15.43
N VAL A 162 -8.37 -11.05 -15.90
CA VAL A 162 -9.13 -11.37 -17.13
C VAL A 162 -10.62 -11.12 -16.96
N ALA A 163 -11.18 -11.38 -15.78
CA ALA A 163 -12.60 -11.20 -15.51
C ALA A 163 -12.98 -9.73 -15.23
N ARG A 164 -11.99 -8.83 -15.08
CA ARG A 164 -12.25 -7.42 -14.76
C ARG A 164 -12.88 -6.71 -15.97
N PRO A 165 -14.08 -6.13 -15.83
CA PRO A 165 -14.68 -5.34 -16.91
C PRO A 165 -13.79 -4.15 -17.28
N ARG A 166 -13.71 -3.83 -18.57
CA ARG A 166 -12.88 -2.74 -19.10
C ARG A 166 -13.20 -1.39 -18.43
N GLU A 167 -14.46 -1.18 -18.05
CA GLU A 167 -15.00 0.04 -17.47
C GLU A 167 -14.88 0.07 -15.93
N ALA A 168 -14.37 -1.01 -15.32
CA ALA A 168 -14.16 -1.06 -13.89
C ALA A 168 -13.16 0.04 -13.47
N GLY A 169 -13.60 0.88 -12.54
CA GLY A 169 -12.77 1.93 -11.95
C GLY A 169 -11.62 1.37 -11.09
N PRO A 170 -10.79 2.26 -10.54
CA PRO A 170 -9.72 1.89 -9.62
C PRO A 170 -10.23 1.07 -8.41
N ALA A 171 -9.46 0.04 -8.05
CA ALA A 171 -9.58 -0.66 -6.77
C ALA A 171 -8.18 -0.93 -6.22
N PHE A 172 -7.98 -0.86 -4.91
CA PHE A 172 -6.71 -1.10 -4.25
C PHE A 172 -6.13 -2.44 -4.69
N ASP A 173 -4.87 -2.41 -5.14
CA ASP A 173 -4.18 -3.57 -5.69
C ASP A 173 -2.93 -3.88 -4.88
N HIS A 174 -2.04 -2.88 -4.76
CA HIS A 174 -0.74 -3.10 -4.16
C HIS A 174 -0.15 -1.88 -3.47
N VAL A 175 0.89 -2.14 -2.69
CA VAL A 175 1.83 -1.14 -2.21
C VAL A 175 3.24 -1.61 -2.56
N ALA A 176 4.06 -0.70 -3.07
CA ALA A 176 5.47 -0.97 -3.32
C ALA A 176 6.36 -0.44 -2.21
N VAL A 177 7.38 -1.24 -1.88
CA VAL A 177 8.45 -0.90 -0.95
C VAL A 177 9.81 -1.21 -1.58
N THR A 178 10.75 -0.28 -1.47
CA THR A 178 12.17 -0.54 -1.74
C THR A 178 12.88 -0.94 -0.46
N VAL A 179 13.66 -2.02 -0.52
CA VAL A 179 14.39 -2.56 0.64
C VAL A 179 15.89 -2.66 0.40
N ALA A 180 16.68 -2.56 1.47
CA ALA A 180 18.12 -2.80 1.41
C ALA A 180 18.47 -4.30 1.32
N ASP A 181 17.67 -5.14 1.99
CA ASP A 181 17.95 -6.57 2.15
C ASP A 181 16.68 -7.37 1.88
N LEU A 182 16.65 -8.00 0.71
CA LEU A 182 15.52 -8.81 0.27
C LEU A 182 15.33 -10.04 1.17
N ASP A 183 16.40 -10.75 1.52
CA ASP A 183 16.32 -11.99 2.29
C ASP A 183 15.77 -11.71 3.68
N ALA A 184 16.25 -10.64 4.32
CA ALA A 184 15.78 -10.24 5.63
C ALA A 184 14.35 -9.67 5.57
N THR A 185 13.90 -9.13 4.43
CA THR A 185 12.52 -8.68 4.21
C THR A 185 11.58 -9.87 4.03
N LEU A 186 11.96 -10.84 3.19
CA LEU A 186 11.21 -12.08 3.01
C LEU A 186 11.13 -12.87 4.32
N ALA A 187 12.22 -12.94 5.09
CA ALA A 187 12.19 -13.57 6.40
C ALA A 187 11.13 -12.96 7.33
N LEU A 188 10.91 -11.64 7.30
CA LEU A 188 9.85 -11.00 8.07
C LEU A 188 8.46 -11.30 7.48
N TYR A 189 8.20 -10.85 6.26
CA TYR A 189 6.84 -10.88 5.72
C TYR A 189 6.36 -12.29 5.39
N ARG A 190 7.22 -13.13 4.80
CA ARG A 190 6.88 -14.51 4.43
C ARG A 190 6.91 -15.44 5.64
N ASP A 191 8.04 -15.48 6.36
CA ASP A 191 8.24 -16.54 7.37
C ASP A 191 7.63 -16.20 8.72
N ARG A 192 7.52 -14.91 9.08
CA ARG A 192 7.03 -14.48 10.39
C ARG A 192 5.61 -13.92 10.36
N LEU A 193 5.23 -13.21 9.30
CA LEU A 193 3.87 -12.68 9.12
C LEU A 193 2.98 -13.54 8.21
N GLY A 194 3.55 -14.58 7.59
CA GLY A 194 2.80 -15.62 6.87
C GLY A 194 2.35 -15.24 5.46
N TYR A 195 2.89 -14.16 4.88
CA TYR A 195 2.58 -13.79 3.49
C TYR A 195 3.17 -14.81 2.53
N GLN A 196 2.49 -15.03 1.40
CA GLN A 196 2.96 -15.99 0.40
C GLN A 196 3.54 -15.26 -0.80
N VAL A 197 4.73 -15.67 -1.25
CA VAL A 197 5.33 -15.15 -2.48
C VAL A 197 4.59 -15.76 -3.67
N ILE A 198 4.01 -14.91 -4.51
CA ILE A 198 3.27 -15.28 -5.71
C ILE A 198 4.27 -15.61 -6.82
N GLY A 199 5.14 -14.66 -7.10
CA GLY A 199 6.11 -14.72 -8.17
C GLY A 199 7.13 -13.58 -8.09
N ARG A 200 8.04 -13.59 -9.05
CA ARG A 200 9.11 -12.61 -9.20
C ARG A 200 9.20 -12.09 -10.62
N LEU A 201 9.52 -10.81 -10.74
CA LEU A 201 9.76 -10.14 -12.01
C LEU A 201 11.13 -9.48 -12.00
N ASP A 202 11.89 -9.70 -13.08
CA ASP A 202 13.24 -9.17 -13.25
C ASP A 202 13.27 -8.04 -14.27
N GLN A 203 13.96 -6.97 -13.91
CA GLN A 203 14.15 -5.78 -14.74
C GLN A 203 15.63 -5.65 -15.10
N THR A 204 16.14 -6.67 -15.80
CA THR A 204 17.56 -6.79 -16.16
C THR A 204 18.04 -5.74 -17.16
N GLN A 205 17.12 -5.03 -17.81
CA GLN A 205 17.42 -3.95 -18.76
C GLN A 205 17.48 -2.57 -18.09
N ASP A 206 17.00 -2.43 -16.86
CA ASP A 206 17.18 -1.20 -16.09
C ASP A 206 18.62 -1.15 -15.56
N PRO A 207 19.38 -0.05 -15.77
CA PRO A 207 20.77 0.05 -15.33
C PRO A 207 20.95 -0.06 -13.80
N ARG A 208 19.89 0.17 -13.02
CA ARG A 208 19.90 -0.03 -11.56
C ARG A 208 19.81 -1.52 -11.18
N GLY A 209 19.38 -2.36 -12.12
CA GLY A 209 19.27 -3.81 -12.02
C GLY A 209 18.38 -4.24 -10.87
N PHE A 210 17.05 -4.25 -11.07
CA PHE A 210 16.11 -4.51 -9.99
C PHE A 210 15.20 -5.71 -10.23
N THR A 211 14.71 -6.23 -9.11
CA THR A 211 13.83 -7.38 -9.03
C THR A 211 12.66 -7.01 -8.13
N ILE A 212 11.46 -7.43 -8.52
CA ILE A 212 10.24 -7.27 -7.72
C ILE A 212 9.77 -8.65 -7.26
N HIS A 213 9.61 -8.83 -5.95
CA HIS A 213 8.92 -9.98 -5.37
C HIS A 213 7.50 -9.58 -4.96
N TYR A 214 6.51 -10.35 -5.40
CA TYR A 214 5.09 -10.06 -5.18
C TYR A 214 4.59 -10.97 -4.07
N LEU A 215 4.21 -10.39 -2.93
CA LEU A 215 3.72 -11.13 -1.78
C LEU A 215 2.22 -10.89 -1.62
N GLN A 216 1.43 -11.97 -1.51
CA GLN A 216 0.02 -11.86 -1.16
C GLN A 216 -0.12 -11.40 0.29
N ALA A 217 -0.72 -10.22 0.48
CA ALA A 217 -0.95 -9.57 1.77
C ALA A 217 -2.46 -9.34 1.98
N GLY A 218 -3.18 -10.39 2.35
CA GLY A 218 -4.64 -10.40 2.38
C GLY A 218 -5.22 -10.37 0.96
N ALA A 219 -6.06 -9.38 0.64
CA ALA A 219 -6.59 -9.18 -0.71
C ALA A 219 -5.74 -8.23 -1.57
N ALA A 220 -4.70 -7.63 -1.00
CA ALA A 220 -3.73 -6.79 -1.70
C ALA A 220 -2.39 -7.52 -1.91
N VAL A 221 -1.50 -6.88 -2.66
CA VAL A 221 -0.12 -7.33 -2.88
C VAL A 221 0.88 -6.36 -2.25
N LEU A 222 1.90 -6.90 -1.60
CA LEU A 222 3.10 -6.16 -1.24
C LEU A 222 4.17 -6.42 -2.30
N GLU A 223 4.55 -5.38 -3.03
CA GLU A 223 5.64 -5.44 -4.00
C GLU A 223 6.96 -5.04 -3.34
N VAL A 224 7.88 -5.99 -3.24
CA VAL A 224 9.21 -5.78 -2.63
C VAL A 224 10.23 -5.59 -3.73
N PHE A 225 10.68 -4.36 -3.89
CA PHE A 225 11.72 -3.95 -4.82
C PHE A 225 13.10 -4.11 -4.16
N SER A 226 13.97 -4.85 -4.82
CA SER A 226 15.39 -4.97 -4.46
C SER A 226 16.26 -4.61 -5.66
N PHE A 227 17.33 -3.87 -5.42
CA PHE A 227 18.21 -3.34 -6.46
C PHE A 227 19.63 -3.92 -6.33
N SER A 228 20.30 -4.06 -7.47
CA SER A 228 21.73 -4.36 -7.53
C SER A 228 22.57 -3.11 -7.28
N ALA A 229 22.03 -1.94 -7.63
CA ALA A 229 22.59 -0.64 -7.28
C ALA A 229 22.37 -0.31 -5.80
N ASP A 230 23.24 0.54 -5.25
CA ASP A 230 23.11 1.04 -3.88
C ASP A 230 21.79 1.83 -3.72
N THR A 231 21.11 1.58 -2.62
CA THR A 231 19.88 2.27 -2.24
C THR A 231 20.16 3.32 -1.17
N ALA A 232 19.45 4.44 -1.24
CA ALA A 232 19.52 5.50 -0.25
C ALA A 232 18.58 5.22 0.93
N ASP A 233 18.98 5.66 2.12
CA ASP A 233 18.15 5.53 3.32
C ASP A 233 16.78 6.18 3.14
N SER A 234 15.78 5.57 3.79
CA SER A 234 14.46 6.16 3.87
C SER A 234 14.53 7.46 4.69
N PRO A 235 13.92 8.56 4.20
CA PRO A 235 13.84 9.81 4.93
C PRO A 235 12.75 9.79 6.00
N TRP A 236 12.14 8.62 6.24
CA TRP A 236 11.03 8.46 7.17
C TRP A 236 11.38 9.01 8.55
N THR A 237 10.43 9.74 9.10
CA THR A 237 10.43 10.25 10.47
C THR A 237 9.07 9.93 11.11
N PRO A 238 8.96 9.92 12.45
CA PRO A 238 7.68 9.76 13.13
C PRO A 238 6.77 11.00 13.01
N ASP A 239 7.05 11.89 12.06
CA ASP A 239 6.31 13.13 11.83
C ASP A 239 4.88 12.81 11.36
N GLU A 240 3.91 13.07 12.23
CA GLU A 240 2.49 12.90 11.95
C GLU A 240 1.92 14.00 11.05
N ASP A 241 2.70 15.02 10.69
CA ASP A 241 2.27 16.18 9.89
C ASP A 241 2.81 16.16 8.45
N ARG A 242 3.55 15.13 8.02
CA ARG A 242 4.10 15.03 6.65
C ARG A 242 3.08 14.66 5.57
N LEU A 243 3.24 15.14 4.34
CA LEU A 243 2.47 14.70 3.18
C LEU A 243 2.94 13.31 2.68
N GLY A 244 2.18 12.72 1.76
CA GLY A 244 2.56 11.46 1.11
C GLY A 244 2.20 10.21 1.91
N ILE A 245 2.70 9.05 1.46
CA ILE A 245 2.44 7.76 2.12
C ILE A 245 3.08 7.75 3.51
N ARG A 246 2.27 7.60 4.56
CA ARG A 246 2.69 7.66 5.97
C ARG A 246 3.00 6.31 6.57
N GLY A 247 2.26 5.27 6.19
CA GLY A 247 2.40 3.92 6.73
C GLY A 247 1.30 2.98 6.25
N LEU A 248 1.39 1.74 6.69
CA LEU A 248 0.46 0.65 6.37
C LEU A 248 -0.26 0.19 7.63
N GLY A 249 -1.56 -0.08 7.52
CA GLY A 249 -2.29 -0.86 8.49
C GLY A 249 -2.28 -2.32 8.10
N LEU A 250 -1.71 -3.18 8.93
CA LEU A 250 -1.69 -4.63 8.75
C LEU A 250 -2.69 -5.29 9.71
N GLY A 251 -3.69 -5.95 9.16
CA GLY A 251 -4.55 -6.84 9.90
C GLY A 251 -3.79 -8.11 10.20
N VAL A 252 -3.84 -8.58 11.44
CA VAL A 252 -3.14 -9.79 11.87
C VAL A 252 -4.02 -10.60 12.83
N PRO A 253 -3.96 -11.94 12.78
CA PRO A 253 -4.71 -12.79 13.69
C PRO A 253 -4.16 -12.76 15.13
N ASP A 254 -2.88 -12.39 15.30
CA ASP A 254 -2.17 -12.33 16.58
C ASP A 254 -1.29 -11.06 16.62
N VAL A 255 -1.84 -9.99 17.21
CA VAL A 255 -1.13 -8.69 17.33
C VAL A 255 0.14 -8.80 18.17
N PRO A 256 0.13 -9.39 19.39
CA PRO A 256 1.35 -9.61 20.16
C PRO A 256 2.42 -10.41 19.39
N GLY A 257 2.04 -11.52 18.74
CA GLY A 257 2.99 -12.32 17.97
C GLY A 257 3.58 -11.58 16.77
N ALA A 258 2.77 -10.77 16.07
CA ALA A 258 3.22 -9.92 14.98
C ALA A 258 4.14 -8.78 15.45
N ALA A 259 3.86 -8.17 16.61
CA ALA A 259 4.73 -7.18 17.23
C ALA A 259 6.11 -7.78 17.56
N ASP A 260 6.14 -8.94 18.22
CA ASP A 260 7.39 -9.65 18.53
C ASP A 260 8.18 -10.02 17.26
N ALA A 261 7.49 -10.40 16.18
CA ALA A 261 8.10 -10.67 14.89
C ALA A 261 8.75 -9.42 14.27
N LEU A 262 8.06 -8.28 14.30
CA LEU A 262 8.58 -7.00 13.82
C LEU A 262 9.83 -6.58 14.62
N GLU A 263 9.76 -6.60 15.94
CA GLU A 263 10.89 -6.24 16.81
C GLU A 263 12.09 -7.18 16.63
N SER A 264 11.84 -8.49 16.56
CA SER A 264 12.88 -9.49 16.30
C SER A 264 13.55 -9.31 14.93
N ALA A 265 12.82 -8.76 13.95
CA ALA A 265 13.36 -8.39 12.65
C ALA A 265 14.06 -7.02 12.65
N GLY A 266 14.12 -6.33 13.78
CA GLY A 266 14.79 -5.03 13.93
C GLY A 266 13.90 -3.82 13.64
N ALA A 267 12.58 -4.00 13.55
CA ALA A 267 11.65 -2.88 13.59
C ALA A 267 11.66 -2.23 14.98
N ARG A 268 11.41 -0.92 15.02
CA ARG A 268 11.40 -0.14 16.26
C ARG A 268 9.98 0.33 16.55
N PRO A 269 9.47 0.18 17.78
CA PRO A 269 8.21 0.80 18.19
C PRO A 269 8.21 2.31 17.97
N VAL A 270 7.07 2.88 17.58
CA VAL A 270 6.89 4.31 17.33
C VAL A 270 5.81 4.86 18.27
N GLY A 271 6.18 5.80 19.13
CA GLY A 271 5.31 6.43 20.13
C GLY A 271 5.80 6.22 21.56
N THR A 272 5.26 6.98 22.52
CA THR A 272 5.58 6.84 23.95
C THR A 272 4.53 5.92 24.60
N PRO A 273 4.92 4.86 25.33
CA PRO A 273 3.96 4.18 26.19
C PRO A 273 3.37 5.20 27.16
N ALA A 274 2.05 5.23 27.32
CA ALA A 274 1.42 6.06 28.33
C ALA A 274 1.98 5.67 29.71
N ALA A 275 2.48 6.64 30.46
CA ALA A 275 3.07 6.38 31.76
C ALA A 275 2.02 5.78 32.72
N GLY A 276 2.26 4.56 33.20
CA GLY A 276 1.50 3.95 34.29
C GLY A 276 0.37 2.99 33.90
N THR A 277 0.16 2.70 32.62
CA THR A 277 -0.70 1.59 32.18
C THR A 277 0.10 0.31 32.02
N ALA A 278 -0.54 -0.85 32.24
CA ALA A 278 0.03 -2.16 31.90
C ALA A 278 0.63 -2.13 30.48
N VAL A 279 1.69 -2.89 30.23
CA VAL A 279 2.38 -2.96 28.93
C VAL A 279 1.35 -3.37 27.86
N VAL A 280 0.78 -2.39 27.18
CA VAL A 280 0.07 -2.60 25.92
C VAL A 280 1.18 -2.76 24.89
N ALA A 281 1.18 -3.88 24.17
CA ALA A 281 2.11 -4.08 23.06
C ALA A 281 2.02 -2.87 22.13
N ALA A 282 3.17 -2.35 21.68
CA ALA A 282 3.17 -1.29 20.70
C ALA A 282 2.38 -1.75 19.47
N ASP A 283 1.48 -0.92 18.96
CA ASP A 283 0.71 -1.19 17.75
C ASP A 283 1.36 -0.55 16.53
N ARG A 284 2.35 0.33 16.72
CA ARG A 284 3.04 1.07 15.65
C ARG A 284 4.53 0.80 15.66
N PHE A 285 5.07 0.52 14.49
CA PHE A 285 6.46 0.19 14.26
C PHE A 285 6.99 0.92 13.03
N VAL A 286 8.32 1.06 12.97
CA VAL A 286 9.04 1.36 11.74
C VAL A 286 10.07 0.27 11.51
N ASP A 287 10.05 -0.36 10.33
CA ASP A 287 11.03 -1.39 9.99
C ASP A 287 12.41 -0.80 9.64
N ARG A 288 13.37 -1.67 9.29
CA ARG A 288 14.74 -1.26 8.98
C ARG A 288 14.89 -0.41 7.72
N ASP A 289 13.89 -0.44 6.84
CA ASP A 289 13.85 0.28 5.58
C ASP A 289 12.92 1.51 5.67
N GLY A 290 12.45 1.85 6.87
CA GLY A 290 11.64 3.03 7.12
C GLY A 290 10.17 2.86 6.74
N VAL A 291 9.67 1.62 6.65
CA VAL A 291 8.23 1.35 6.47
C VAL A 291 7.54 1.47 7.81
N ALA A 292 6.64 2.45 7.96
CA ALA A 292 5.78 2.52 9.12
C ALA A 292 4.61 1.54 9.00
N ILE A 293 4.39 0.79 10.07
CA ILE A 293 3.42 -0.29 10.16
C ILE A 293 2.56 -0.06 11.40
N ARG A 294 1.24 -0.14 11.26
CA ARG A 294 0.29 -0.25 12.37
C ARG A 294 -0.36 -1.63 12.33
N LEU A 295 -0.31 -2.36 13.44
CA LEU A 295 -1.00 -3.64 13.60
C LEU A 295 -2.44 -3.42 14.09
N HIS A 296 -3.36 -4.25 13.61
CA HIS A 296 -4.73 -4.34 14.13
C HIS A 296 -5.21 -5.80 14.15
N GLY A 297 -6.06 -6.16 15.11
CA GLY A 297 -6.56 -7.54 15.25
C GLY A 297 -7.70 -7.85 14.28
N ASP A 298 -7.85 -9.13 13.92
CA ASP A 298 -9.02 -9.62 13.17
C ASP A 298 -10.30 -9.38 14.00
N GLY A 299 -11.15 -8.43 13.57
CA GLY A 299 -12.39 -8.06 14.27
C GLY A 299 -12.40 -6.66 14.87
N ASP A 300 -11.26 -5.96 14.87
CA ASP A 300 -11.25 -4.50 14.94
C ASP A 300 -11.74 -3.98 13.58
N THR A 301 -13.06 -4.00 13.36
CA THR A 301 -13.67 -3.80 12.04
C THR A 301 -13.23 -2.48 11.40
N CYS A 302 -12.64 -2.63 10.20
CA CYS A 302 -12.82 -1.72 9.06
C CYS A 302 -14.27 -1.71 8.58
#